data_AF-A0A957EYP8-F1
#
_entry.id   AF-A0A957EYP8-F1
#
_cell.length_a   1.000
_cell.length_b   1.000
_cell.length_c   1.000
_cell.angle_alpha   90.00
_cell.angle_beta   90.00
_cell.angle_gamma   90.00
#
_symmetry.space_group_name_H-M   'P 1'
#
loop_
_entity.id
_entity.type
_entity.pdbx_description
1 polymer ?
#
loop_
_entity_poly.entity_id
_entity_poly.type
_entity_poly.pdbx_seq_one_letter_code
_entity_poly.pdbx_strand_id
1 'polypeptide(L)'
;SEIGQLEALRRLTLHINQLTDIAPEITRLKKLETLWLENNPELSIPPEILMQRNNAQAILDYLSEQQEAPARPLNEAKLIIVGQGGVGKTSLVKRLLGQEFDEAENQTEGINIENWSLEANRPQQGVVPIALNIWDFGGQEIMHATHQFFLTKRSLYLLVLDARQGEDEG
;
A
#
# COMPACT_ATOMS: atom_id res chain seq x y z
N SER A 1 8.22 -14.10 34.77
CA SER A 1 7.56 -12.80 35.02
C SER A 1 7.01 -12.38 33.67
N GLU A 2 5.70 -12.53 33.45
CA GLU A 2 5.07 -12.30 32.15
C GLU A 2 4.59 -10.85 32.05
N ILE A 3 4.94 -10.17 30.97
CA ILE A 3 4.55 -8.77 30.73
C ILE A 3 3.02 -8.60 30.70
N GLY A 4 2.28 -9.65 30.28
CA GLY A 4 0.82 -9.65 30.22
C GLY A 4 0.11 -9.59 31.58
N GLN A 5 0.83 -9.71 32.71
CA GLN A 5 0.26 -9.57 34.05
C GLN A 5 0.24 -8.12 34.55
N LEU A 6 0.86 -7.20 33.80
CA LEU A 6 0.93 -5.78 34.17
C LEU A 6 -0.35 -5.04 33.77
N GLU A 7 -1.50 -5.43 34.33
CA GLU A 7 -2.83 -4.91 33.95
C GLU A 7 -3.00 -3.39 34.11
N ALA A 8 -2.14 -2.74 34.90
CA ALA A 8 -2.11 -1.29 35.08
C ALA A 8 -1.16 -0.55 34.13
N LEU A 9 -0.43 -1.26 33.27
CA LEU A 9 0.55 -0.67 32.37
C LEU A 9 -0.14 0.20 31.32
N ARG A 10 0.24 1.47 31.26
CA ARG A 10 -0.28 2.44 30.27
C ARG A 10 0.68 2.72 29.13
N ARG A 11 1.98 2.55 29.35
CA ARG A 11 3.03 2.86 28.38
C ARG A 11 4.08 1.75 28.36
N LEU A 12 4.41 1.29 27.16
CA LEU A 12 5.44 0.28 26.93
C LEU A 12 6.30 0.72 25.75
N THR A 13 7.59 0.90 26.00
CA THR A 13 8.56 1.35 24.99
C THR A 13 9.53 0.23 24.67
N LEU A 14 9.45 -0.27 23.43
CA LEU A 14 10.28 -1.36 22.89
C LEU A 14 10.96 -0.95 21.57
N HIS A 15 10.82 0.30 21.15
CA HIS A 15 11.49 0.85 19.97
C HIS A 15 13.01 0.78 20.06
N ILE A 16 13.70 0.73 18.92
CA ILE A 16 15.16 0.69 18.80
C ILE A 16 15.75 -0.55 19.49
N ASN A 17 15.24 -1.72 19.10
CA ASN A 17 15.73 -3.01 19.56
C ASN A 17 15.93 -3.95 18.36
N GLN A 18 16.18 -5.22 18.66
CA GLN A 18 16.34 -6.30 17.67
C GLN A 18 15.26 -7.36 17.87
N LEU A 19 14.05 -6.94 18.24
CA LEU A 19 12.93 -7.85 18.41
C LEU A 19 12.57 -8.46 17.06
N THR A 20 12.53 -9.79 17.02
CA THR A 20 12.05 -10.56 15.86
C THR A 20 10.57 -10.92 15.99
N ASP A 21 10.07 -10.96 17.23
CA ASP A 21 8.68 -11.31 17.56
C ASP A 21 8.24 -10.61 18.85
N ILE A 22 6.93 -10.59 19.11
CA ILE A 22 6.31 -10.01 20.30
C ILE A 22 5.55 -11.10 21.05
N ALA A 23 5.83 -11.19 22.35
CA ALA A 23 5.18 -12.13 23.24
C ALA A 23 3.64 -11.99 23.18
N PRO A 24 2.88 -13.06 22.85
CA PRO A 24 1.43 -13.03 22.67
C PRO A 24 0.68 -12.44 23.87
N GLU A 25 1.21 -12.58 25.08
CA GLU A 25 0.61 -12.12 26.32
C GLU A 25 0.47 -10.59 26.38
N ILE A 26 1.16 -9.83 25.52
CA ILE A 26 1.01 -8.38 25.42
C ILE A 26 -0.43 -7.97 25.05
N THR A 27 -1.18 -8.83 24.35
CA THR A 27 -2.59 -8.59 23.95
C THR A 27 -3.55 -8.55 25.15
N ARG A 28 -3.10 -9.01 26.32
CA ARG A 28 -3.83 -8.96 27.59
C ARG A 28 -3.78 -7.58 28.25
N LEU A 29 -2.89 -6.69 27.82
CA LEU A 29 -2.69 -5.36 28.41
C LEU A 29 -3.79 -4.37 28.00
N LYS A 30 -5.02 -4.56 28.49
CA LYS A 30 -6.20 -3.75 28.11
C LYS A 30 -6.15 -2.27 28.50
N LYS A 31 -5.23 -1.86 29.39
CA LYS A 31 -5.03 -0.45 29.80
C LYS A 31 -3.86 0.22 29.10
N LEU A 32 -3.19 -0.48 28.17
CA LEU A 32 -2.07 0.08 27.43
C LEU A 32 -2.60 1.17 26.48
N GLU A 33 -2.06 2.37 26.61
CA GLU A 33 -2.40 3.52 25.78
C GLU A 33 -1.35 3.73 24.70
N THR A 34 -0.08 3.53 25.06
CA THR A 34 1.07 3.78 24.19
C THR A 34 1.96 2.56 24.10
N LEU A 35 2.28 2.16 22.85
CA LEU A 35 3.16 1.04 22.54
C LEU A 35 4.12 1.44 21.43
N TRP A 36 5.40 1.59 21.74
CA TRP A 36 6.43 1.96 20.77
C TRP A 36 7.20 0.72 20.33
N LEU A 37 7.14 0.39 19.04
CA LEU A 37 7.75 -0.80 18.44
C LEU A 37 8.65 -0.46 17.25
N GLU A 38 8.73 0.81 16.85
CA GLU A 38 9.50 1.24 15.69
C GLU A 38 11.00 0.90 15.83
N ASN A 39 11.71 0.78 14.71
CA ASN A 39 13.14 0.42 14.70
C ASN A 39 13.44 -0.95 15.34
N ASN A 40 12.60 -1.94 15.07
CA ASN A 40 12.89 -3.37 15.22
C ASN A 40 12.89 -4.00 13.81
N PRO A 41 14.06 -4.14 13.16
CA PRO A 41 14.13 -4.41 11.71
C PRO A 41 13.58 -5.77 11.29
N GLU A 42 13.66 -6.77 12.18
CA GLU A 42 13.18 -8.14 11.95
C GLU A 42 11.73 -8.34 12.42
N LEU A 43 11.11 -7.32 13.02
CA LEU A 43 9.75 -7.43 13.52
C LEU A 43 8.78 -7.34 12.35
N SER A 44 8.09 -8.44 12.07
CA SER A 44 7.18 -8.61 10.92
C SER A 44 5.83 -7.91 11.10
N ILE A 45 5.83 -6.64 11.53
CA ILE A 45 4.64 -5.80 11.67
C ILE A 45 4.70 -4.69 10.60
N PRO A 46 3.62 -4.46 9.82
CA PRO A 46 3.58 -3.40 8.82
C PRO A 46 3.89 -2.02 9.41
N PRO A 47 4.65 -1.15 8.69
CA PRO A 47 4.98 0.19 9.18
C PRO A 47 3.75 1.03 9.55
N GLU A 48 2.63 0.85 8.85
CA GLU A 48 1.39 1.59 9.11
C GLU A 48 0.79 1.22 10.48
N ILE A 49 0.96 -0.03 10.91
CA ILE A 49 0.57 -0.47 12.26
C ILE A 49 1.58 0.06 13.29
N LEU A 50 2.89 -0.01 13.00
CA LEU A 50 3.94 0.53 13.87
C LEU A 50 3.81 2.04 14.11
N MET A 51 3.29 2.80 13.14
CA MET A 51 3.05 4.24 13.27
C MET A 51 1.91 4.58 14.26
N GLN A 52 1.06 3.62 14.65
CA GLN A 52 -0.03 3.81 15.60
C GLN A 52 0.42 3.81 17.07
N ARG A 53 1.63 4.30 17.35
CA ARG A 53 2.28 4.24 18.67
C ARG A 53 1.48 4.83 19.85
N ASN A 54 0.58 5.78 19.56
CA ASN A 54 -0.33 6.42 20.54
C ASN A 54 -1.72 5.75 20.61
N ASN A 55 -1.94 4.70 19.82
CA ASN A 55 -3.14 3.88 19.81
C ASN A 55 -2.69 2.42 19.97
N ALA A 56 -2.23 2.06 21.18
CA ALA A 56 -1.76 0.72 21.44
C ALA A 56 -2.80 -0.36 21.10
N GLN A 57 -4.10 -0.05 21.23
CA GLN A 57 -5.17 -1.00 20.91
C GLN A 57 -5.12 -1.47 19.46
N ALA A 58 -4.89 -0.59 18.48
CA ALA A 58 -4.79 -1.00 17.07
C ALA A 58 -3.61 -1.96 16.81
N ILE A 59 -2.49 -1.78 17.52
CA ILE A 59 -1.34 -2.69 17.44
C ILE A 59 -1.70 -4.04 18.10
N LEU A 60 -2.35 -4.01 19.26
CA LEU A 60 -2.78 -5.22 19.96
C LEU A 60 -3.84 -6.01 19.18
N ASP A 61 -4.76 -5.34 18.49
CA ASP A 61 -5.77 -5.95 17.63
C ASP A 61 -5.08 -6.68 16.46
N TYR A 62 -4.15 -6.01 15.76
CA TYR A 62 -3.34 -6.64 14.72
C TYR A 62 -2.60 -7.89 15.22
N LEU A 63 -1.96 -7.81 16.40
CA LEU A 63 -1.25 -8.95 16.99
C LEU A 63 -2.20 -10.09 17.41
N SER A 64 -3.44 -9.76 17.79
CA SER A 64 -4.46 -10.76 18.15
C SER A 64 -5.00 -11.47 16.90
N GLU A 65 -5.23 -10.73 15.81
CA GLU A 65 -5.65 -11.30 14.53
C GLU A 65 -4.64 -12.29 13.94
N GLN A 66 -3.33 -12.03 14.11
CA GLN A 66 -2.28 -12.97 13.69
C GLN A 66 -2.30 -14.30 14.48
N GLN A 67 -2.87 -14.32 15.68
CA GLN A 67 -2.97 -15.52 16.53
C GLN A 67 -4.23 -16.34 16.24
N GLU A 68 -5.35 -15.68 15.90
CA GLU A 68 -6.66 -16.34 15.78
C GLU A 68 -7.00 -16.85 14.37
N ALA A 69 -6.29 -16.41 13.33
CA ALA A 69 -6.46 -16.94 11.97
C ALA A 69 -5.18 -16.77 11.13
N PRO A 70 -4.94 -17.61 10.11
CA PRO A 70 -3.94 -17.28 9.10
C PRO A 70 -4.33 -15.94 8.49
N ALA A 71 -3.46 -14.94 8.63
CA ALA A 71 -3.67 -13.60 8.09
C ALA A 71 -4.14 -13.69 6.63
N ARG A 72 -5.32 -13.14 6.34
CA ARG A 72 -5.81 -13.10 4.97
C ARG A 72 -4.93 -12.11 4.20
N PRO A 73 -4.25 -12.53 3.14
CA PRO A 73 -3.43 -11.60 2.37
C PRO A 73 -4.36 -10.56 1.72
N LEU A 74 -4.03 -9.27 1.88
CA LEU A 74 -4.85 -8.16 1.38
C LEU A 74 -5.10 -8.23 -0.13
N ASN A 75 -4.13 -8.78 -0.89
CA ASN A 75 -4.19 -8.97 -2.34
C ASN A 75 -4.66 -7.72 -3.10
N GLU A 76 -4.24 -6.54 -2.63
CA GLU A 76 -4.57 -5.25 -3.22
C GLU A 76 -3.29 -4.46 -3.46
N ALA A 77 -3.19 -3.78 -4.60
CA ALA A 77 -2.09 -2.88 -4.88
C ALA A 77 -2.57 -1.63 -5.65
N LYS A 78 -1.80 -0.54 -5.51
CA LYS A 78 -1.99 0.66 -6.31
C LYS A 78 -1.12 0.59 -7.56
N LEU A 79 -1.71 0.77 -8.74
CA LEU A 79 -1.00 0.91 -10.01
C LEU A 79 -1.08 2.38 -10.44
N ILE A 80 0.05 3.05 -10.59
CA ILE A 80 0.12 4.46 -10.96
C ILE A 80 0.65 4.57 -12.39
N ILE A 81 -0.14 5.15 -13.29
CA ILE A 81 0.23 5.34 -14.70
C ILE A 81 0.84 6.73 -14.85
N VAL A 82 2.08 6.78 -15.33
CA VAL A 82 2.86 8.01 -15.49
C VAL A 82 3.36 8.17 -16.92
N GLY A 83 3.55 9.41 -17.36
CA GLY A 83 3.94 9.74 -18.73
C GLY A 83 3.39 11.10 -19.14
N GLN A 84 3.98 11.71 -20.16
CA GLN A 84 3.55 13.03 -20.65
C GLN A 84 2.08 13.04 -21.10
N GLY A 85 1.50 14.24 -21.26
CA GLY A 85 0.15 14.37 -21.80
C GLY A 85 0.04 13.80 -23.21
N GLY A 86 -1.07 13.12 -23.52
CA GLY A 86 -1.32 12.59 -24.86
C GLY A 86 -0.54 11.33 -25.27
N VAL A 87 0.32 10.76 -24.41
CA VAL A 87 1.10 9.55 -24.74
C VAL A 87 0.30 8.23 -24.77
N GLY A 88 -1.02 8.29 -24.53
CA GLY A 88 -1.91 7.10 -24.55
C GLY A 88 -2.08 6.37 -23.22
N LYS A 89 -1.86 7.04 -22.08
CA LYS A 89 -2.08 6.46 -20.73
C LYS A 89 -3.50 5.92 -20.56
N THR A 90 -4.50 6.76 -20.83
CA THR A 90 -5.92 6.44 -20.69
C THR A 90 -6.33 5.31 -21.63
N SER A 91 -5.86 5.36 -22.87
CA SER A 91 -6.08 4.29 -23.86
C SER A 91 -5.49 2.96 -23.37
N LEU A 92 -4.30 2.97 -22.75
CA LEU A 92 -3.70 1.78 -22.16
C LEU A 92 -4.54 1.24 -20.98
N VAL A 93 -5.01 2.11 -20.08
CA VAL A 93 -5.88 1.70 -18.97
C VAL A 93 -7.17 1.06 -19.47
N LYS A 94 -7.84 1.69 -20.44
CA LYS A 94 -9.04 1.12 -21.09
C LYS A 94 -8.78 -0.27 -21.66
N ARG A 95 -7.66 -0.46 -22.35
CA ARG A 95 -7.26 -1.77 -22.90
C ARG A 95 -6.99 -2.80 -21.81
N LEU A 96 -6.35 -2.44 -20.69
CA LEU A 96 -6.16 -3.34 -19.54
C LEU A 96 -7.50 -3.78 -18.93
N LEU A 97 -8.49 -2.89 -18.93
CA LEU A 97 -9.86 -3.15 -18.47
C LEU A 97 -10.73 -3.88 -19.52
N GLY A 98 -10.17 -4.27 -20.67
CA GLY A 98 -10.90 -4.96 -21.72
C GLY A 98 -11.84 -4.08 -22.55
N GLN A 99 -11.71 -2.75 -22.45
CA GLN A 99 -12.48 -1.80 -23.24
C GLN A 99 -11.86 -1.62 -24.64
N GLU A 100 -12.66 -1.16 -25.60
CA GLU A 100 -12.21 -0.85 -26.95
C GLU A 100 -11.39 0.43 -26.99
N PHE A 101 -10.55 0.55 -28.03
CA PHE A 101 -9.79 1.78 -28.28
C PHE A 101 -10.69 2.83 -28.92
N ASP A 102 -10.59 4.06 -28.44
CA ASP A 102 -11.31 5.21 -28.95
C ASP A 102 -10.30 6.22 -29.53
N GLU A 103 -10.33 6.40 -30.86
CA GLU A 103 -9.46 7.36 -31.55
C GLU A 103 -9.79 8.82 -31.23
N ALA A 104 -11.02 9.10 -30.76
CA ALA A 104 -11.48 10.42 -30.39
C ALA A 104 -11.35 10.68 -28.88
N GLU A 105 -10.56 9.88 -28.17
CA GLU A 105 -10.35 10.02 -26.74
C GLU A 105 -9.72 11.38 -26.40
N ASN A 106 -10.44 12.15 -25.58
CA ASN A 106 -9.96 13.42 -25.07
C ASN A 106 -8.85 13.19 -24.03
N GLN A 107 -8.00 14.20 -23.84
CA GLN A 107 -7.05 14.18 -22.73
C GLN A 107 -7.80 14.10 -21.40
N THR A 108 -7.38 13.20 -20.53
CA THR A 108 -7.91 13.11 -19.17
C THR A 108 -7.66 14.41 -18.41
N GLU A 109 -8.74 14.97 -17.88
CA GLU A 109 -8.71 16.04 -16.88
C GLU A 109 -8.73 15.38 -15.51
N GLY A 110 -7.95 15.88 -14.56
CA GLY A 110 -7.99 15.29 -13.22
C GLY A 110 -7.22 13.97 -13.09
N ILE A 111 -7.62 13.25 -12.06
CA ILE A 111 -7.23 11.87 -11.78
C ILE A 111 -8.45 10.99 -12.06
N ASN A 112 -8.31 9.98 -12.91
CA ASN A 112 -9.27 8.89 -12.99
C ASN A 112 -8.77 7.70 -12.16
N ILE A 113 -9.66 7.08 -11.38
CA ILE A 113 -9.35 5.92 -10.56
C ILE A 113 -10.25 4.76 -10.98
N GLU A 114 -9.63 3.70 -11.48
CA GLU A 114 -10.32 2.49 -11.95
C GLU A 114 -9.89 1.29 -11.10
N ASN A 115 -10.80 0.32 -10.93
CA ASN A 115 -10.45 -0.94 -10.28
C ASN A 115 -10.32 -2.05 -11.33
N TRP A 116 -9.16 -2.71 -11.33
CA TRP A 116 -8.89 -3.86 -12.18
C TRP A 116 -8.69 -5.11 -11.32
N SER A 117 -9.63 -6.05 -11.42
CA SER A 117 -9.50 -7.37 -10.80
C SER A 117 -8.81 -8.32 -11.77
N LEU A 118 -7.70 -8.92 -11.34
CA LEU A 118 -6.96 -9.90 -12.10
C LEU A 118 -6.73 -11.18 -11.30
N GLU A 119 -6.64 -12.30 -12.02
CA GLU A 119 -6.30 -13.59 -11.45
C GLU A 119 -4.79 -13.81 -11.51
N ALA A 120 -4.15 -13.95 -10.35
CA ALA A 120 -2.72 -14.22 -10.24
C ALA A 120 -2.48 -15.63 -9.71
N ASN A 121 -1.58 -16.36 -10.38
CA ASN A 121 -1.18 -17.68 -9.90
C ASN A 121 -0.08 -17.54 -8.84
N ARG A 122 -0.36 -17.98 -7.60
CA ARG A 122 0.62 -18.01 -6.51
C ARG A 122 1.10 -19.43 -6.24
N PRO A 123 2.42 -19.65 -6.11
CA PRO A 123 2.94 -20.92 -5.64
C PRO A 123 2.25 -21.34 -4.34
N GLN A 124 1.79 -22.59 -4.28
CA GLN A 124 1.13 -23.20 -3.11
C GLN A 124 -0.26 -22.66 -2.73
N GLN A 125 -0.74 -21.58 -3.34
CA GLN A 125 -2.08 -21.00 -3.08
C GLN A 125 -3.02 -21.08 -4.29
N GLY A 126 -2.50 -21.42 -5.48
CA GLY A 126 -3.29 -21.50 -6.71
C GLY A 126 -3.63 -20.11 -7.26
N VAL A 127 -4.71 -20.03 -8.03
CA VAL A 127 -5.17 -18.77 -8.61
C VAL A 127 -5.88 -17.96 -7.53
N VAL A 128 -5.39 -16.74 -7.28
CA VAL A 128 -5.97 -15.79 -6.32
C VAL A 128 -6.36 -14.50 -7.03
N PRO A 129 -7.50 -13.89 -6.68
CA PRO A 129 -7.85 -12.57 -7.19
C PRO A 129 -6.93 -11.52 -6.56
N ILE A 130 -6.48 -10.57 -7.36
CA ILE A 130 -5.76 -9.37 -6.96
C ILE A 130 -6.52 -8.16 -7.45
N ALA A 131 -6.78 -7.21 -6.56
CA ALA A 131 -7.37 -5.92 -6.90
C ALA A 131 -6.27 -4.89 -7.16
N LEU A 132 -6.25 -4.32 -8.36
CA LEU A 132 -5.40 -3.18 -8.70
C LEU A 132 -6.24 -1.90 -8.77
N ASN A 133 -5.92 -0.93 -7.93
CA ASN A 133 -6.46 0.42 -8.06
C ASN A 133 -5.56 1.20 -9.00
N ILE A 134 -6.03 1.43 -10.22
CA ILE A 134 -5.31 2.12 -11.30
C ILE A 134 -5.56 3.62 -11.16
N TRP A 135 -4.49 4.40 -11.04
CA TRP A 135 -4.53 5.86 -11.00
C TRP A 135 -4.00 6.37 -12.34
N ASP A 136 -4.90 6.87 -13.18
CA ASP A 136 -4.60 7.51 -14.46
C ASP A 136 -4.60 9.02 -14.29
N PHE A 137 -3.43 9.63 -14.47
CA PHE A 137 -3.26 11.07 -14.29
C PHE A 137 -3.36 11.80 -15.62
N GLY A 138 -4.16 12.86 -15.66
CA GLY A 138 -4.16 13.81 -16.76
C GLY A 138 -2.76 14.36 -17.05
N GLY A 139 -2.48 14.66 -18.31
CA GLY A 139 -1.17 15.18 -18.76
C GLY A 139 -0.73 16.48 -18.09
N GLN A 140 -1.67 17.24 -17.52
CA GLN A 140 -1.44 18.52 -16.85
C GLN A 140 -1.19 18.37 -15.34
N GLU A 141 -1.47 17.20 -14.75
CA GLU A 141 -1.47 17.03 -13.28
C GLU A 141 -0.13 16.62 -12.68
N ILE A 142 0.81 16.22 -13.54
CA ILE A 142 2.15 15.74 -13.18
C ILE A 142 3.14 16.92 -12.96
N MET A 143 2.71 18.18 -13.13
CA MET A 143 3.60 19.33 -12.89
C MET A 143 3.60 19.82 -11.43
N HIS A 144 4.72 19.49 -10.78
CA HIS A 144 5.46 20.25 -9.75
C HIS A 144 5.04 20.28 -8.27
N ALA A 145 3.82 19.92 -7.85
CA ALA A 145 3.51 19.94 -6.40
C ALA A 145 2.76 18.69 -5.87
N THR A 146 2.05 17.96 -6.73
CA THR A 146 1.16 16.86 -6.33
C THR A 146 1.88 15.50 -6.19
N HIS A 147 3.08 15.34 -6.77
CA HIS A 147 3.85 14.09 -6.73
C HIS A 147 4.17 13.59 -5.32
N GLN A 148 4.42 14.50 -4.37
CA GLN A 148 4.81 14.10 -3.01
C GLN A 148 3.66 13.40 -2.24
N PHE A 149 2.40 13.61 -2.66
CA PHE A 149 1.24 12.98 -2.02
C PHE A 149 0.85 11.63 -2.64
N PHE A 150 1.21 11.41 -3.90
CA PHE A 150 0.79 10.21 -4.65
C PHE A 150 1.88 9.16 -4.80
N LEU A 151 3.16 9.54 -4.62
CA LEU A 151 4.26 8.60 -4.56
C LEU A 151 4.27 7.86 -3.22
N THR A 152 3.46 6.79 -3.14
CA THR A 152 3.34 5.96 -1.94
C THR A 152 4.22 4.72 -2.03
N LYS A 153 4.73 4.26 -0.87
CA LYS A 153 5.30 2.91 -0.75
C LYS A 153 4.21 1.88 -1.08
N ARG A 154 4.60 0.69 -1.56
CA ARG A 154 3.68 -0.40 -1.96
C ARG A 154 2.78 -0.04 -3.15
N SER A 155 3.34 0.65 -4.13
CA SER A 155 2.68 0.94 -5.42
C SER A 155 3.53 0.43 -6.58
N LEU A 156 2.87 0.01 -7.65
CA LEU A 156 3.47 -0.30 -8.94
C LEU A 156 3.37 0.95 -9.82
N TYR A 157 4.44 1.25 -10.55
CA TYR A 157 4.49 2.40 -11.47
C TYR A 157 4.64 1.88 -12.90
N LEU A 158 3.79 2.36 -13.80
CA LEU A 158 3.86 2.06 -15.22
C LEU A 158 4.13 3.35 -16.00
N LEU A 159 5.33 3.46 -16.58
CA LEU A 159 5.72 4.59 -17.42
C LEU A 159 5.30 4.32 -18.87
N VAL A 160 4.50 5.23 -19.42
CA VAL A 160 4.04 5.22 -20.81
C VAL A 160 4.77 6.31 -21.58
N LEU A 161 5.40 5.92 -22.69
CA LEU A 161 6.21 6.79 -23.54
C LEU A 161 5.73 6.67 -24.99
N ASP A 162 5.73 7.80 -25.71
CA ASP A 162 5.58 7.82 -27.16
C ASP A 162 6.96 8.07 -27.80
N ALA A 163 7.42 7.16 -28.66
CA ALA A 163 8.70 7.25 -29.33
C ALA A 163 8.82 8.49 -30.23
N ARG A 164 7.70 9.11 -30.64
CA ARG A 164 7.68 10.26 -31.55
C ARG A 164 8.02 11.60 -30.88
N GLN A 165 8.08 11.66 -29.55
CA GLN A 165 8.41 12.90 -28.82
C GLN A 165 9.85 12.93 -28.28
N GLY A 166 10.68 11.93 -28.61
CA GLY A 166 12.05 11.82 -28.10
C GLY A 166 13.14 12.53 -28.93
N GLU A 167 12.81 13.21 -30.02
CA GLU A 167 13.81 13.79 -30.94
C GLU A 167 13.94 15.33 -30.89
N ASP A 168 13.08 16.05 -30.16
CA ASP A 168 13.05 17.53 -30.22
C ASP A 168 13.66 18.26 -28.99
N GLU A 169 14.32 17.55 -28.08
CA GLU A 169 15.08 18.18 -26.97
C GLU A 169 16.54 17.70 -26.95
N GLY A 170 17.35 18.28 -27.84
CA GLY A 170 18.81 18.12 -27.92
C GLY A 170 19.50 19.43 -28.26
#